data_AF-A0A3C0IZC1-F1
#
_entry.id   AF-A0A3C0IZC1-F1
#
_cell.length_a   1.000
_cell.length_b   1.000
_cell.length_c   1.000
_cell.angle_alpha   90.00
_cell.angle_beta   90.00
_cell.angle_gamma   90.00
#
_symmetry.space_group_name_H-M   'P 1'
#
loop_
_entity.id
_entity.type
_entity.pdbx_description
1 polymer ?
#
loop_
_entity_poly.entity_id
_entity_poly.type
_entity_poly.pdbx_seq_one_letter_code
_entity_poly.pdbx_strand_id
1 'polypeptide(L)'
;MAKKDELAETRWAKRWTAALDSLGWSSRLQRGRTYARQGNVLEVKVRPGRIDARVQGSRSRPYRVTINIEPLSDADWDKAALAMAEHASFAARLLAGE
;
A
#
# COMPACT_ATOMS: atom_id res chain seq x y z
N MET A 1 19.06 2.67 -8.48
CA MET A 1 18.22 2.57 -7.27
C MET A 1 17.39 3.85 -7.19
N ALA A 2 16.07 3.78 -7.39
CA ALA A 2 15.20 4.96 -7.24
C ALA A 2 15.32 5.51 -5.81
N LYS A 3 15.36 6.83 -5.67
CA LYS A 3 15.55 7.47 -4.35
C LYS A 3 14.35 7.14 -3.47
N LYS A 4 14.62 6.75 -2.23
CA LYS A 4 13.64 6.26 -1.24
C LYS A 4 12.48 7.23 -0.96
N ASP A 5 12.63 8.51 -1.34
CA ASP A 5 11.62 9.56 -1.22
C ASP A 5 10.65 9.65 -2.43
N GLU A 6 11.00 9.13 -3.62
CA GLU A 6 10.16 9.29 -4.83
C GLU A 6 8.88 8.44 -4.79
N LEU A 7 8.91 7.27 -4.15
CA LEU A 7 7.77 6.34 -4.15
C LEU A 7 6.61 6.81 -3.25
N ALA A 8 6.94 7.42 -2.10
CA ALA A 8 5.93 8.00 -1.19
C ALA A 8 5.27 9.27 -1.76
N GLU A 9 5.89 9.89 -2.77
CA GLU A 9 5.40 11.11 -3.41
C GLU A 9 4.52 10.85 -4.64
N THR A 10 4.42 9.58 -5.09
CA THR A 10 3.54 9.23 -6.20
C THR A 10 2.08 9.57 -5.89
N ARG A 11 1.31 9.99 -6.92
CA ARG A 11 -0.13 10.28 -6.75
C ARG A 11 -0.89 9.07 -6.22
N TRP A 12 -0.54 7.87 -6.69
CA TRP A 12 -1.11 6.63 -6.19
C TRP A 12 -0.83 6.42 -4.69
N ALA A 13 0.43 6.57 -4.24
CA ALA A 13 0.76 6.43 -2.82
C ALA A 13 0.00 7.42 -1.94
N LYS A 14 -0.16 8.67 -2.39
CA LYS A 14 -0.95 9.69 -1.69
C LYS A 14 -2.43 9.30 -1.60
N ARG A 15 -3.06 8.92 -2.72
CA ARG A 15 -4.47 8.50 -2.76
C ARG A 15 -4.72 7.24 -1.94
N TRP A 16 -3.86 6.23 -2.06
CA TRP A 16 -3.94 5.00 -1.28
C TRP A 16 -3.86 5.29 0.22
N THR A 17 -2.91 6.13 0.63
CA THR A 17 -2.75 6.53 2.03
C THR A 17 -3.98 7.27 2.54
N ALA A 18 -4.52 8.20 1.75
CA ALA A 18 -5.74 8.95 2.10
C ALA A 18 -6.95 8.03 2.25
N ALA A 19 -7.11 7.03 1.38
CA ALA A 19 -8.16 6.03 1.50
C ALA A 19 -8.02 5.24 2.82
N LEU A 20 -6.82 4.79 3.18
CA LEU A 20 -6.59 4.12 4.46
C LEU A 20 -6.81 5.04 5.66
N ASP A 21 -6.44 6.32 5.55
CA ASP A 21 -6.71 7.33 6.57
C ASP A 21 -8.22 7.49 6.82
N SER A 22 -9.04 7.51 5.76
CA SER A 22 -10.52 7.58 5.90
C SER A 22 -11.13 6.36 6.61
N LEU A 23 -10.42 5.23 6.66
CA LEU A 23 -10.82 4.03 7.40
C LEU A 23 -10.37 4.06 8.88
N GLY A 24 -9.84 5.18 9.37
CA GLY A 24 -9.42 5.37 10.75
C GLY A 24 -7.99 4.92 11.07
N TRP A 25 -7.15 4.70 10.06
CA TRP A 25 -5.79 4.16 10.26
C TRP A 25 -4.71 5.22 10.49
N SER A 26 -5.06 6.50 10.60
CA SER A 26 -4.10 7.60 10.56
C SER A 26 -2.98 7.53 11.59
N SER A 27 -3.30 7.22 12.84
CA SER A 27 -2.26 7.08 13.88
C SER A 27 -1.31 5.90 13.62
N ARG A 28 -1.82 4.81 13.02
CA ARG A 28 -1.04 3.61 12.68
C ARG A 28 -0.13 3.89 11.49
N LEU A 29 -0.65 4.55 10.46
CA LEU A 29 0.11 4.93 9.26
C LEU A 29 1.21 5.93 9.58
N GLN A 30 0.94 6.92 10.45
CA GLN A 30 1.95 7.88 10.87
C GLN A 30 3.13 7.20 11.59
N ARG A 31 2.85 6.30 12.54
CA ARG A 31 3.92 5.52 13.20
C ARG A 31 4.68 4.63 12.22
N GLY A 32 3.97 3.93 11.33
CA GLY A 32 4.57 3.09 10.30
C GLY A 32 5.53 3.87 9.39
N ARG A 33 5.12 5.06 8.94
CA ARG A 33 5.96 5.97 8.15
C ARG A 33 7.21 6.40 8.91
N THR A 34 7.08 6.77 10.18
CA THR A 34 8.24 7.11 11.01
C THR A 34 9.22 5.93 11.13
N TYR A 35 8.72 4.72 11.38
CA TYR A 35 9.55 3.52 11.44
C TYR A 35 10.29 3.25 10.13
N ALA A 36 9.59 3.34 9.00
CA ALA A 36 10.20 3.13 7.68
C ALA A 36 11.28 4.18 7.36
N ARG A 37 11.00 5.45 7.68
CA ARG A 37 11.94 6.58 7.48
C ARG A 37 13.19 6.45 8.34
N GLN A 38 13.05 5.97 9.58
CA GLN A 38 14.17 5.69 10.48
C GLN A 38 15.00 4.47 10.07
N GLY A 39 14.64 3.76 8.99
CA GLY A 39 15.34 2.55 8.55
C GLY A 39 15.00 1.30 9.34
N ASN A 40 13.98 1.34 10.20
CA ASN A 40 13.58 0.20 11.02
C ASN A 40 12.84 -0.88 10.22
N VAL A 41 12.37 -0.58 9.01
CA VAL A 41 11.86 -1.59 8.08
C VAL A 41 13.02 -2.07 7.22
N LEU A 42 13.55 -3.23 7.57
CA LEU A 42 14.79 -3.78 6.99
C LEU A 42 14.55 -4.44 5.63
N GLU A 43 13.36 -5.02 5.45
CA GLU A 43 13.00 -5.77 4.26
C GLU A 43 11.48 -5.81 4.13
N VAL A 44 10.97 -5.71 2.89
CA VAL A 44 9.58 -5.93 2.54
C VAL A 44 9.53 -6.79 1.27
N LYS A 45 8.78 -7.89 1.32
CA LYS A 45 8.49 -8.77 0.19
C LYS A 45 6.99 -8.75 -0.05
N VAL A 46 6.58 -8.24 -1.20
CA VAL A 46 5.20 -8.22 -1.63
C VAL A 46 4.98 -9.37 -2.60
N ARG A 47 3.95 -10.18 -2.34
CA ARG A 47 3.48 -11.28 -3.18
C ARG A 47 1.95 -11.19 -3.29
N PRO A 48 1.34 -11.79 -4.32
CA PRO A 48 -0.12 -11.89 -4.39
C PRO A 48 -0.68 -12.44 -3.07
N GLY A 49 -1.59 -11.67 -2.47
CA GLY A 49 -2.25 -11.98 -1.19
C GLY A 49 -1.37 -12.03 0.06
N ARG A 50 -0.08 -11.71 -0.02
CA ARG A 50 0.81 -11.80 1.15
C ARG A 50 1.95 -10.78 1.12
N ILE A 51 2.14 -10.10 2.24
CA ILE A 51 3.26 -9.21 2.48
C ILE A 51 4.06 -9.74 3.66
N ASP A 52 5.36 -9.97 3.48
CA ASP A 52 6.27 -10.29 4.58
C ASP A 52 7.29 -9.18 4.76
N ALA A 53 7.57 -8.83 6.01
CA ALA A 53 8.56 -7.83 6.35
C ALA A 53 9.44 -8.27 7.51
N ARG A 54 10.67 -7.73 7.54
CA ARG A 54 11.53 -7.74 8.74
C ARG A 54 11.62 -6.35 9.30
N VAL A 55 11.28 -6.21 10.57
CA VAL A 55 11.23 -4.92 11.25
C VAL A 55 12.13 -4.95 12.49
N GLN A 56 13.01 -3.96 12.58
CA GLN A 56 13.78 -3.67 13.76
C GLN A 56 12.89 -2.96 14.78
N GLY A 57 12.61 -3.63 15.89
CA GLY A 57 11.92 -3.04 17.05
C GLY A 57 12.92 -2.49 18.05
N SER A 58 12.48 -2.34 19.31
CA SER A 58 13.36 -1.98 20.42
C SER A 58 14.28 -3.13 20.88
N ARG A 59 14.01 -4.37 20.47
CA ARG A 59 14.79 -5.56 20.84
C ARG A 59 16.00 -5.75 19.94
N SER A 60 17.03 -6.46 20.42
CA SER A 60 18.27 -6.72 19.67
C SER A 60 18.07 -7.50 18.36
N ARG A 61 17.03 -8.35 18.28
CA ARG A 61 16.72 -9.14 17.08
C ARG A 61 15.50 -8.56 16.35
N PRO A 62 15.58 -8.32 15.02
CA PRO A 62 14.42 -7.97 14.21
C PRO A 62 13.34 -9.05 14.26
N TYR A 63 12.08 -8.62 14.22
CA TYR A 63 10.93 -9.53 14.17
C TYR A 63 10.36 -9.61 12.75
N ARG A 64 9.59 -10.68 12.49
CA ARG A 64 8.86 -10.88 11.23
C ARG A 64 7.44 -10.35 11.37
N VAL A 65 6.97 -9.67 10.34
CA VAL A 65 5.58 -9.27 10.16
C VAL A 65 5.06 -9.94 8.90
N THR A 66 3.90 -10.58 9.00
CA THR A 66 3.19 -11.13 7.83
C THR A 66 1.79 -10.54 7.81
N ILE A 67 1.41 -9.98 6.66
CA ILE A 67 0.05 -9.53 6.38
C ILE A 67 -0.46 -10.43 5.27
N ASN A 68 -1.58 -11.12 5.53
CA ASN A 68 -2.31 -11.85 4.51
C ASN A 68 -3.50 -10.99 4.09
N ILE A 69 -3.72 -10.92 2.78
CA ILE A 69 -4.82 -10.18 2.16
C ILE A 69 -5.46 -11.17 1.20
N GLU A 70 -6.76 -11.39 1.33
CA GLU A 70 -7.47 -12.22 0.36
C GLU A 70 -7.43 -11.51 -1.00
N PRO A 71 -6.84 -12.11 -2.05
CA PRO A 71 -6.92 -11.55 -3.39
C PRO A 71 -8.38 -11.51 -3.84
N LEU A 72 -8.77 -10.47 -4.57
CA LEU A 72 -10.04 -10.50 -5.27
C LEU A 72 -10.04 -11.65 -6.29
N SER A 73 -11.15 -12.38 -6.36
CA SER A 73 -11.36 -13.36 -7.42
C SER A 73 -11.44 -12.68 -8.78
N ASP A 74 -11.21 -13.42 -9.87
CA ASP A 74 -11.35 -12.87 -11.23
C ASP A 74 -12.74 -12.27 -11.45
N ALA A 75 -13.80 -12.91 -10.94
CA ALA A 75 -15.16 -12.41 -11.02
C ALA A 75 -15.38 -11.11 -10.23
N ASP A 76 -14.70 -10.93 -9.09
CA ASP A 76 -14.80 -9.68 -8.33
C ASP A 76 -13.97 -8.56 -8.95
N TRP A 77 -12.85 -8.90 -9.60
CA TRP A 77 -12.11 -7.98 -10.45
C TRP A 77 -12.95 -7.50 -11.63
N ASP A 78 -13.68 -8.39 -12.30
CA ASP A 78 -14.57 -8.03 -13.41
C ASP A 78 -15.67 -7.07 -12.95
N LYS A 79 -16.30 -7.35 -11.79
CA LYS A 79 -17.30 -6.44 -11.20
C LYS A 79 -16.70 -5.07 -10.88
N ALA A 80 -15.52 -5.03 -10.28
CA ALA A 80 -14.83 -3.77 -9.97
C ALA A 80 -14.52 -2.98 -11.25
N ALA A 81 -14.02 -3.66 -12.29
CA ALA A 81 -13.72 -3.06 -13.59
C ALA A 81 -14.97 -2.49 -14.26
N LEU A 82 -16.09 -3.24 -14.25
CA LEU A 82 -17.38 -2.79 -14.79
C LEU A 82 -17.90 -1.57 -14.03
N ALA A 83 -17.90 -1.60 -12.69
CA ALA A 83 -18.35 -0.46 -11.89
C ALA A 83 -17.52 0.82 -12.13
N MET A 84 -16.21 0.67 -12.36
CA MET A 84 -15.36 1.79 -12.76
C MET A 84 -15.67 2.29 -14.18
N ALA A 85 -16.04 1.38 -15.10
CA ALA A 85 -16.35 1.70 -16.48
C ALA A 85 -17.72 2.41 -16.65
N GLU A 86 -18.68 2.19 -15.74
CA GLU A 86 -19.99 2.88 -15.74
C GLU A 86 -19.87 4.41 -15.67
N HIS A 87 -18.76 4.92 -15.15
CA HIS A 87 -18.42 6.33 -15.20
C HIS A 87 -17.21 6.53 -16.11
N ALA A 88 -17.45 6.94 -17.37
CA ALA A 88 -16.41 7.17 -18.38
C ALA A 88 -15.26 8.09 -17.89
N SER A 89 -15.53 8.96 -16.93
CA SER A 89 -14.53 9.81 -16.28
C SER A 89 -13.48 9.04 -15.48
N PHE A 90 -13.81 7.91 -14.85
CA PHE A 90 -12.84 7.09 -14.12
C PHE A 90 -11.95 6.29 -15.07
N ALA A 91 -12.51 5.71 -16.13
CA ALA A 91 -11.73 5.02 -17.15
C ALA A 91 -10.71 5.96 -17.82
N ALA A 92 -11.13 7.19 -18.17
CA ALA A 92 -10.24 8.20 -18.74
C ALA A 92 -9.11 8.60 -17.78
N ARG A 93 -9.42 8.78 -16.48
CA ARG A 93 -8.42 9.12 -15.45
C ARG A 93 -7.44 7.97 -15.18
N LEU A 94 -7.92 6.73 -15.18
CA LEU A 94 -7.07 5.55 -15.03
C LEU A 94 -6.07 5.42 -16.19
N LEU A 95 -6.52 5.61 -17.43
CA LEU A 95 -5.66 5.61 -18.63
C LEU A 95 -4.66 6.76 -18.63
N ALA A 96 -5.03 7.92 -18.06
CA ALA A 96 -4.14 9.06 -17.89
C ALA A 96 -3.14 8.90 -16.73
N GLY A 97 -3.22 7.81 -15.95
CA GLY A 97 -2.36 7.56 -14.79
C GLY A 97 -2.68 8.43 -13.58
N GLU A 98 -3.93 8.89 -13.44
CA GLU A 98 -4.37 9.81 -12.37
C GLU A 98 -4.91 9.16 -11.09
#